data_AF-A0A820TVA7-F1
#
_entry.id   AF-A0A820TVA7-F1
#
_cell.length_a   1.000
_cell.length_b   1.000
_cell.length_c   1.000
_cell.angle_alpha   90.00
_cell.angle_beta   90.00
_cell.angle_gamma   90.00
#
_symmetry.space_group_name_H-M   'P 1'
#
loop_
_entity.id
_entity.type
_entity.pdbx_description
1 polymer ?
#
loop_
_entity_poly.entity_id
_entity_poly.type
_entity_poly.pdbx_seq_one_letter_code
_entity_poly.pdbx_strand_id
1 'polypeptide(L)'
;MEIIVATCNDCVRNGGEIGIDCDAPCGKRCNGRACSSPDDCWSGVCGTNQTCSVPTCSDNIQNGFEVGVDCGASCPQQCRNDRCIFDNECNSSICSWGKCQAATCYDRVRNGGEIGIDCDGPCVKRCNGRACSSPDDCWSGVCGTNQTCSG
;
A
#
# COMPACT_ATOMS: atom_id res chain seq x y z
N MET A 1 -17.37 -11.13 27.31
CA MET A 1 -18.15 -10.32 26.35
C MET A 1 -17.17 -9.28 25.84
N GLU A 2 -16.67 -9.44 24.61
CA GLU A 2 -15.79 -8.41 24.04
C GLU A 2 -16.63 -7.18 23.73
N ILE A 3 -16.18 -6.03 24.21
CA ILE A 3 -16.73 -4.74 23.83
C ILE A 3 -16.11 -4.42 22.48
N ILE A 4 -16.89 -4.53 21.41
CA ILE A 4 -16.46 -4.04 20.10
C ILE A 4 -16.57 -2.51 20.17
N VAL A 5 -15.43 -1.84 20.22
CA VAL A 5 -15.34 -0.38 20.15
C VAL A 5 -15.45 0.06 18.70
N ALA A 6 -16.04 1.23 18.45
CA ALA A 6 -16.08 1.77 17.11
C ALA A 6 -14.71 2.27 16.68
N THR A 7 -14.32 1.92 15.47
CA THR A 7 -13.08 2.32 14.82
C THR A 7 -13.43 3.04 13.54
N CYS A 8 -13.59 4.36 13.64
CA CYS A 8 -14.20 5.24 12.64
C CYS A 8 -13.37 5.50 11.37
N ASN A 9 -12.50 4.57 11.02
CA ASN A 9 -11.54 4.62 9.92
C ASN A 9 -10.88 3.24 9.69
N ASP A 10 -11.53 2.13 10.04
CA ASP A 10 -11.02 0.78 9.82
C ASP A 10 -11.70 0.05 8.67
N CYS A 11 -12.63 0.71 7.99
CA CYS A 11 -13.35 0.21 6.82
C CYS A 11 -14.26 -0.98 7.13
N VAL A 12 -14.63 -1.16 8.40
CA VAL A 12 -15.51 -2.21 8.85
C VAL A 12 -16.63 -1.59 9.66
N ARG A 13 -17.88 -1.94 9.34
CA ARG A 13 -19.01 -1.54 10.18
C ARG A 13 -18.96 -2.29 11.51
N ASN A 14 -18.46 -1.65 12.55
CA ASN A 14 -18.31 -2.24 13.89
C ASN A 14 -18.72 -1.26 14.99
N GLY A 15 -18.63 -1.68 16.27
CA GLY A 15 -18.77 -0.78 17.42
C GLY A 15 -20.04 0.08 17.54
N GLY A 16 -21.13 -0.30 16.86
CA GLY A 16 -22.40 0.46 16.86
C GLY A 16 -22.55 1.46 15.72
N GLU A 17 -21.65 1.46 14.75
CA GLU A 17 -21.74 2.28 13.54
C GLU A 17 -23.01 2.02 12.70
N ILE A 18 -23.56 3.10 12.13
CA ILE A 18 -24.74 3.00 11.24
C ILE A 18 -24.30 2.70 9.81
N GLY A 19 -23.28 3.41 9.31
CA GLY A 19 -22.57 3.09 8.07
C GLY A 19 -21.11 2.74 8.37
N ILE A 20 -20.39 2.16 7.41
CA ILE A 20 -18.97 1.84 7.56
C ILE A 20 -18.21 3.12 7.94
N ASP A 21 -17.58 3.15 9.12
CA ASP A 21 -16.81 4.27 9.66
C ASP A 21 -17.58 5.60 9.86
N CYS A 22 -18.92 5.60 9.78
CA CYS A 22 -19.71 6.84 9.74
C CYS A 22 -21.03 6.77 10.52
N ASP A 23 -21.58 7.97 10.74
CA ASP A 23 -22.64 8.33 11.67
C ASP A 23 -22.28 8.05 13.13
N ALA A 24 -23.28 7.87 14.01
CA ALA A 24 -23.03 7.48 15.38
C ALA A 24 -22.39 6.07 15.41
N PRO A 25 -21.31 5.87 16.20
CA PRO A 25 -20.73 6.81 17.18
C PRO A 25 -19.59 7.72 16.65
N CYS A 26 -19.20 7.60 15.38
CA CYS A 26 -18.10 8.33 14.75
C CYS A 26 -18.32 9.83 14.53
N GLY A 27 -19.56 10.30 14.58
CA GLY A 27 -19.91 11.73 14.57
C GLY A 27 -19.94 12.39 13.20
N LYS A 28 -19.21 11.86 12.20
CA LYS A 28 -19.28 12.31 10.80
C LYS A 28 -20.36 11.57 10.02
N ARG A 29 -21.09 12.27 9.17
CA ARG A 29 -22.25 11.76 8.43
C ARG A 29 -21.83 10.91 7.24
N CYS A 30 -22.56 9.82 7.01
CA CYS A 30 -22.41 9.02 5.79
C CYS A 30 -22.87 9.75 4.53
N ASN A 31 -22.43 9.27 3.36
CA ASN A 31 -22.81 9.80 2.05
C ASN A 31 -24.34 9.89 1.87
N GLY A 32 -24.81 10.93 1.18
CA GLY A 32 -26.23 11.21 0.93
C GLY A 32 -26.99 11.88 2.08
N ARG A 33 -26.40 11.99 3.28
CA ARG A 33 -27.00 12.74 4.39
C ARG A 33 -26.81 14.24 4.20
N ALA A 34 -27.76 15.04 4.70
CA ALA A 34 -27.66 16.48 4.68
C ALA A 34 -26.37 16.96 5.37
N CYS A 35 -25.77 18.04 4.89
CA CYS A 35 -24.59 18.67 5.47
C CYS A 35 -24.66 20.18 5.28
N SER A 36 -23.96 20.92 6.14
CA SER A 36 -23.81 22.38 6.03
C SER A 36 -22.36 22.78 5.75
N SER A 37 -21.42 21.88 6.04
CA SER A 37 -20.00 22.07 5.79
C SER A 37 -19.31 20.73 5.43
N PRO A 38 -18.13 20.77 4.79
CA PRO A 38 -17.31 19.58 4.55
C PRO A 38 -17.04 18.74 5.82
N ASP A 39 -16.87 19.37 6.97
CA ASP A 39 -16.54 18.72 8.24
C ASP A 39 -17.68 17.84 8.78
N ASP A 40 -18.92 18.08 8.34
CA ASP A 40 -20.07 17.24 8.70
C ASP A 40 -19.97 15.85 8.09
N CYS A 41 -19.22 15.68 7.00
CA CYS A 41 -19.21 14.49 6.16
C CYS A 41 -18.00 13.63 6.42
N TRP A 42 -18.20 12.31 6.47
CA TRP A 42 -17.11 11.34 6.54
C TRP A 42 -16.16 11.49 5.34
N SER A 43 -16.71 11.73 4.15
CA SER A 43 -15.94 12.01 2.94
C SER A 43 -15.17 13.33 2.98
N GLY A 44 -15.46 14.23 3.92
CA GLY A 44 -14.93 15.60 3.88
C GLY A 44 -15.48 16.41 2.70
N VAL A 45 -16.56 15.98 2.04
CA VAL A 45 -17.16 16.69 0.91
C VAL A 45 -18.65 16.91 1.15
N CYS A 46 -19.04 18.17 1.32
CA CYS A 46 -20.44 18.58 1.31
C CYS A 46 -20.79 19.12 -0.09
N GLY A 47 -21.57 18.35 -0.84
CA GLY A 47 -21.94 18.68 -2.22
C GLY A 47 -22.82 19.92 -2.32
N THR A 48 -22.97 20.45 -3.55
CA THR A 48 -23.78 21.66 -3.83
C THR A 48 -25.27 21.48 -3.52
N ASN A 49 -25.75 20.24 -3.47
CA ASN A 49 -27.10 19.88 -3.05
C ASN A 49 -27.24 19.78 -1.51
N GLN A 50 -26.26 20.24 -0.74
CA GLN A 50 -26.21 20.17 0.73
C GLN A 50 -26.28 18.73 1.26
N THR A 51 -25.67 17.78 0.55
CA THR A 51 -25.55 16.40 1.02
C THR A 51 -24.11 15.91 0.92
N CYS A 52 -23.72 15.00 1.81
CA CYS A 52 -22.40 14.40 1.80
C CYS A 52 -22.16 13.64 0.51
N SER A 53 -21.14 14.03 -0.25
CA SER A 53 -20.78 13.39 -1.51
C SER A 53 -19.92 12.16 -1.27
N VAL A 54 -20.00 11.19 -2.17
CA VAL A 54 -19.11 10.02 -2.16
C VAL A 54 -17.68 10.50 -2.48
N PRO A 55 -16.65 10.01 -1.75
CA PRO A 55 -15.25 10.22 -2.10
C PRO A 55 -14.97 9.88 -3.57
N THR A 56 -14.18 10.70 -4.27
CA THR A 56 -13.75 10.39 -5.64
C THR A 56 -12.28 10.65 -5.83
N CYS A 57 -11.63 9.85 -6.68
CA CYS A 57 -10.22 9.96 -7.06
C CYS A 57 -9.86 11.20 -7.90
N SER A 58 -10.62 12.29 -7.77
CA SER A 58 -10.39 13.55 -8.46
C SER A 58 -11.06 14.74 -7.75
N ASP A 59 -11.40 14.60 -6.46
CA ASP A 59 -12.03 15.68 -5.67
C ASP A 59 -11.02 16.58 -4.95
N ASN A 60 -9.72 16.32 -5.12
CA ASN A 60 -8.59 17.03 -4.51
C ASN A 60 -8.54 16.94 -2.98
N ILE A 61 -9.16 15.92 -2.39
CA ILE A 61 -9.16 15.70 -0.94
C ILE A 61 -8.72 14.25 -0.67
N GLN A 62 -7.73 14.07 0.20
CA GLN A 62 -7.37 12.72 0.64
C GLN A 62 -8.47 12.16 1.55
N ASN A 63 -9.38 11.37 1.00
CA ASN A 63 -10.52 10.80 1.69
C ASN A 63 -10.80 9.35 1.25
N GLY A 64 -11.77 8.71 1.91
CA GLY A 64 -12.11 7.31 1.62
C GLY A 64 -10.92 6.38 1.77
N PHE A 65 -10.58 5.66 0.70
CA PHE A 65 -9.50 4.67 0.66
C PHE A 65 -8.20 5.22 0.06
N GLU A 66 -8.11 6.52 -0.20
CA GLU A 66 -6.96 7.10 -0.87
C GLU A 66 -5.67 7.05 -0.05
N VAL A 67 -4.59 6.65 -0.71
CA VAL A 67 -3.24 6.58 -0.14
C VAL A 67 -2.61 7.97 -0.05
N GLY A 68 -2.92 8.83 -1.02
CA GLY A 68 -2.64 10.25 -1.06
C GLY A 68 -3.75 10.94 -1.85
N VAL A 69 -3.77 12.28 -1.84
CA VAL A 69 -4.80 13.06 -2.53
C VAL A 69 -5.03 12.56 -3.96
N ASP A 70 -6.24 12.06 -4.24
CA ASP A 70 -6.71 11.55 -5.54
C ASP A 70 -5.85 10.40 -6.12
N CYS A 71 -5.23 9.57 -5.28
CA CYS A 71 -4.35 8.50 -5.75
C CYS A 71 -4.21 7.29 -4.81
N GLY A 72 -3.82 6.16 -5.41
CA GLY A 72 -3.55 4.88 -4.74
C GLY A 72 -4.81 4.08 -4.40
N ALA A 73 -4.62 2.89 -3.83
CA ALA A 73 -5.67 1.93 -3.48
C ALA A 73 -6.69 1.70 -4.62
N SER A 74 -7.93 2.18 -4.44
CA SER A 74 -9.02 2.04 -5.40
C SER A 74 -8.93 3.00 -6.59
N CYS A 75 -8.00 3.95 -6.58
CA CYS A 75 -7.87 4.96 -7.61
C CYS A 75 -7.06 4.47 -8.82
N PRO A 76 -7.47 4.82 -10.06
CA PRO A 76 -6.72 4.44 -11.26
C PRO A 76 -5.30 5.02 -11.30
N GLN A 77 -5.10 6.18 -10.67
CA GLN A 77 -3.81 6.84 -10.59
C GLN A 77 -3.05 6.37 -9.34
N GLN A 78 -1.82 5.89 -9.54
CA GLN A 78 -0.89 5.62 -8.43
C GLN A 78 -0.26 6.93 -7.92
N CYS A 79 0.02 7.00 -6.62
CA CYS A 79 0.64 8.17 -6.01
C CYS A 79 2.09 8.36 -6.46
N ARG A 80 2.44 9.54 -7.01
CA ARG A 80 3.79 9.86 -7.52
C ARG A 80 4.89 10.00 -6.45
N ASN A 81 4.55 9.94 -5.16
CA ASN A 81 5.46 10.29 -4.05
C ASN A 81 5.78 9.10 -3.14
N ASP A 82 5.91 7.90 -3.70
CA ASP A 82 6.24 6.68 -2.96
C ASP A 82 5.32 6.46 -1.76
N ARG A 83 4.04 6.83 -1.81
CA ARG A 83 3.10 6.49 -0.73
C ARG A 83 2.41 5.18 -1.05
N CYS A 84 2.20 4.37 -0.02
CA CYS A 84 1.57 3.06 -0.13
C CYS A 84 0.93 2.68 1.22
N ILE A 85 -0.04 1.77 1.13
CA ILE A 85 -0.62 0.99 2.22
C ILE A 85 -0.23 -0.49 2.03
N PHE A 86 -0.18 -0.94 0.77
CA PHE A 86 0.14 -2.32 0.41
C PHE A 86 1.36 -2.39 -0.50
N ASP A 87 2.10 -3.50 -0.39
CA ASP A 87 3.32 -3.75 -1.16
C ASP A 87 3.10 -3.62 -2.68
N ASN A 88 1.99 -4.15 -3.19
CA ASN A 88 1.67 -4.15 -4.62
C ASN A 88 1.38 -2.75 -5.21
N GLU A 89 1.27 -1.72 -4.37
CA GLU A 89 1.14 -0.34 -4.83
C GLU A 89 2.48 0.29 -5.21
N CYS A 90 3.58 -0.35 -4.80
CA CYS A 90 4.93 0.07 -5.11
C CYS A 90 5.50 -0.71 -6.28
N ASN A 91 6.24 -0.03 -7.16
CA ASN A 91 6.99 -0.70 -8.23
C ASN A 91 8.05 -1.68 -7.68
N SER A 92 8.58 -1.41 -6.48
CA SER A 92 9.46 -2.33 -5.74
C SER A 92 8.72 -3.49 -5.08
N SER A 93 7.39 -3.48 -5.04
CA SER A 93 6.61 -4.41 -4.23
C SER A 93 6.96 -4.36 -2.73
N ILE A 94 7.42 -3.21 -2.23
CA ILE A 94 7.76 -3.04 -0.80
C ILE A 94 7.18 -1.73 -0.30
N CYS A 95 6.19 -1.86 0.57
CA CYS A 95 5.62 -0.77 1.32
C CYS A 95 6.07 -0.84 2.78
N SER A 96 6.88 0.14 3.21
CA SER A 96 7.35 0.22 4.59
C SER A 96 7.12 1.61 5.15
N TRP A 97 6.51 1.68 6.34
CA TRP A 97 6.19 2.95 7.02
C TRP A 97 5.35 3.91 6.16
N GLY A 98 4.41 3.36 5.40
CA GLY A 98 3.56 4.12 4.48
C GLY A 98 4.29 4.65 3.25
N LYS A 99 5.51 4.14 2.97
CA LYS A 99 6.33 4.55 1.85
C LYS A 99 6.90 3.40 1.04
N CYS A 100 6.88 3.55 -0.29
CA CYS A 100 7.56 2.65 -1.20
C CYS A 100 9.06 2.72 -0.94
N GLN A 101 9.64 1.57 -0.60
CA GLN A 101 11.08 1.46 -0.44
C GLN A 101 11.72 1.18 -1.80
N ALA A 102 12.96 1.63 -1.99
CA ALA A 102 13.72 1.23 -3.15
C ALA A 102 13.97 -0.29 -3.11
N ALA A 103 13.90 -0.92 -4.28
CA ALA A 103 14.34 -2.30 -4.47
C ALA A 103 15.83 -2.43 -4.10
N THR A 104 16.18 -3.48 -3.39
CA THR A 104 17.57 -3.80 -3.04
C THR A 104 17.83 -5.29 -3.23
N CYS A 105 19.07 -5.65 -3.54
CA CYS A 105 19.51 -7.04 -3.68
C CYS A 105 19.55 -7.84 -2.37
N TYR A 106 18.83 -7.42 -1.33
CA TYR A 106 18.80 -8.04 0.00
C TYR A 106 17.43 -7.88 0.69
N ASP A 107 16.40 -7.47 -0.05
CA ASP A 107 15.08 -7.16 0.48
C ASP A 107 14.12 -8.37 0.48
N ARG A 108 14.56 -9.51 -0.05
CA ARG A 108 13.82 -10.78 -0.11
C ARG A 108 12.60 -10.75 -1.02
N VAL A 109 12.53 -9.77 -1.92
CA VAL A 109 11.46 -9.63 -2.90
C VAL A 109 12.08 -9.59 -4.29
N ARG A 110 11.60 -10.43 -5.21
CA ARG A 110 12.03 -10.34 -6.60
C ARG A 110 11.45 -9.08 -7.24
N ASN A 111 12.22 -8.01 -7.27
CA ASN A 111 11.81 -6.70 -7.77
C ASN A 111 12.98 -6.04 -8.54
N GLY A 112 12.88 -4.75 -8.87
CA GLY A 112 14.04 -3.96 -9.35
C GLY A 112 14.71 -4.40 -10.67
N GLY A 113 14.21 -5.43 -11.34
CA GLY A 113 14.83 -6.06 -12.52
C GLY A 113 15.59 -7.35 -12.24
N GLU A 114 15.50 -7.91 -11.04
CA GLU A 114 16.13 -9.17 -10.65
C GLU A 114 15.62 -10.39 -11.41
N ILE A 115 16.49 -11.37 -11.64
CA ILE A 115 16.12 -12.62 -12.31
C ILE A 115 15.64 -13.66 -11.28
N GLY A 116 16.28 -13.75 -10.13
CA GLY A 116 15.80 -14.49 -8.96
C GLY A 116 15.47 -13.54 -7.81
N ILE A 117 15.09 -14.05 -6.65
CA ILE A 117 14.93 -13.21 -5.44
C ILE A 117 16.34 -12.76 -5.00
N ASP A 118 16.58 -11.45 -4.91
CA ASP A 118 17.84 -10.83 -4.45
C ASP A 118 19.08 -11.17 -5.30
N CYS A 119 18.91 -11.68 -6.53
CA CYS A 119 20.03 -12.18 -7.32
C CYS A 119 19.86 -12.02 -8.83
N ASP A 120 21.01 -11.95 -9.52
CA ASP A 120 21.15 -11.68 -10.95
C ASP A 120 20.51 -10.33 -11.39
N GLY A 121 20.55 -10.05 -12.70
CA GLY A 121 20.00 -8.81 -13.27
C GLY A 121 20.83 -7.59 -12.81
N PRO A 122 20.25 -6.63 -12.07
CA PRO A 122 21.00 -5.53 -11.46
C PRO A 122 21.88 -5.94 -10.27
N CYS A 123 21.66 -7.14 -9.70
CA CYS A 123 22.38 -7.60 -8.53
C CYS A 123 23.72 -8.25 -8.87
N VAL A 124 24.74 -7.92 -8.08
CA VAL A 124 26.11 -8.43 -8.26
C VAL A 124 26.22 -9.93 -7.95
N LYS A 125 25.43 -10.40 -6.98
CA LYS A 125 25.39 -11.81 -6.59
C LYS A 125 24.50 -12.61 -7.53
N ARG A 126 24.97 -13.79 -7.90
CA ARG A 126 24.34 -14.66 -8.87
C ARG A 126 23.40 -15.65 -8.21
N CYS A 127 22.33 -15.99 -8.91
CA CYS A 127 21.41 -17.04 -8.48
C CYS A 127 22.02 -18.44 -8.63
N ASN A 128 21.41 -19.44 -7.98
CA ASN A 128 21.80 -20.83 -8.13
C ASN A 128 21.78 -21.29 -9.59
N GLY A 129 22.75 -22.12 -9.97
CA GLY A 129 22.95 -22.62 -11.34
C GLY A 129 23.76 -21.71 -12.26
N ARG A 130 24.14 -20.50 -11.81
CA ARG A 130 25.02 -19.59 -12.57
C ARG A 130 26.49 -19.90 -12.35
N ALA A 131 27.32 -19.64 -13.36
CA ALA A 131 28.77 -19.80 -13.24
C ALA A 131 29.36 -18.87 -12.17
N CYS A 132 30.34 -19.36 -11.40
CA CYS A 132 31.04 -18.64 -10.35
C CYS A 132 32.53 -19.00 -10.32
N SER A 133 33.35 -18.09 -9.80
CA SER A 133 34.79 -18.30 -9.57
C SER A 133 35.13 -18.38 -8.08
N SER A 134 34.30 -17.76 -7.23
CA SER A 134 34.45 -17.78 -5.77
C SER A 134 33.09 -17.86 -5.07
N PRO A 135 33.04 -18.25 -3.79
CA PRO A 135 31.81 -18.27 -3.00
C PRO A 135 31.09 -16.91 -2.94
N ASP A 136 31.82 -15.80 -2.98
CA ASP A 136 31.26 -14.45 -2.90
C ASP A 136 30.46 -14.02 -4.13
N ASP A 137 30.67 -14.69 -5.27
CA ASP A 137 29.91 -14.46 -6.50
C ASP A 137 28.45 -14.92 -6.37
N CYS A 138 28.17 -15.82 -5.43
CA CYS A 138 26.89 -16.49 -5.30
C CYS A 138 26.05 -15.88 -4.17
N TRP A 139 24.75 -15.74 -4.42
CA TRP A 139 23.80 -15.33 -3.38
C TRP A 139 23.86 -16.25 -2.16
N SER A 140 23.96 -17.56 -2.40
CA SER A 140 24.10 -18.58 -1.37
C SER A 140 25.41 -18.54 -0.58
N GLY A 141 26.42 -17.82 -1.08
CA GLY A 141 27.77 -17.90 -0.54
C GLY A 141 28.47 -19.23 -0.83
N VAL A 142 27.99 -20.02 -1.79
CA VAL A 142 28.58 -21.33 -2.14
C VAL A 142 28.79 -21.43 -3.65
N CYS A 143 30.06 -21.51 -4.04
CA CYS A 143 30.47 -21.86 -5.40
C CYS A 143 30.89 -23.33 -5.43
N GLY A 144 30.09 -24.17 -6.09
CA GLY A 144 30.29 -25.61 -6.15
C GLY A 144 31.52 -26.02 -6.98
N THR A 145 31.91 -27.29 -6.87
CA THR A 145 33.08 -27.84 -7.59
C THR A 145 32.97 -27.75 -9.10
N ASN A 146 31.74 -27.67 -9.63
CA ASN A 146 31.47 -27.50 -11.05
C ASN A 146 31.50 -26.03 -11.50
N GLN A 147 32.04 -25.12 -10.67
CA GLN A 147 32.08 -23.68 -10.91
C GLN A 147 30.69 -23.08 -11.10
N THR A 148 29.71 -23.56 -10.35
CA THR A 148 28.33 -23.07 -10.37
C THR A 148 27.82 -22.76 -8.97
N CYS A 149 27.01 -21.71 -8.84
CA CYS A 149 26.36 -21.35 -7.59
C CYS A 149 25.39 -22.47 -7.17
N SER A 150 25.49 -22.89 -5.92
CA SER A 150 24.61 -23.91 -5.32
C SER A 150 24.03 -23.40 -4.02
N GLY A 151 22.82 -23.84 -3.69
CA GLY A 151 22.24 -23.73 -2.35
C GLY A 151 22.59 -24.93 -1.50
#